data_AF-A0A520R7G1-F1
#
_entry.id   AF-A0A520R7G1-F1
#
_cell.length_a   1.000
_cell.length_b   1.000
_cell.length_c   1.000
_cell.angle_alpha   90.00
_cell.angle_beta   90.00
_cell.angle_gamma   90.00
#
_symmetry.space_group_name_H-M   'P 1'
#
loop_
_entity.id
_entity.type
_entity.pdbx_description
1 polymer ?
#
loop_
_entity_poly.entity_id
_entity_poly.type
_entity_poly.pdbx_seq_one_letter_code
_entity_poly.pdbx_strand_id
1 'polypeptide(L)'
;MPRLAALALLFAFASVGCAMSRESLDRLEAEVSERNAARRQTAGAELAAEGYVEAEALRRHAVLDEADRERCVSREPGEAPMHIELRGEPPLALTAPPEATCDFFRGRTRALATVSEPSNDQPVLHAVPDVGVMRAPDGEVVLVRYALRTVATHEVLVDMDCDHMPRVEPDPLTLGGGQVPVVAAPERPRELTREVDHELVQVECTRNTY
;
A
#
# COMPACT_ATOMS: atom_id res chain seq x y z
N MET A 1 9.57 31.53 28.94
CA MET A 1 8.35 32.33 28.70
C MET A 1 8.73 33.50 27.79
N PRO A 2 7.91 33.87 26.79
CA PRO A 2 7.97 33.41 25.39
C PRO A 2 8.40 34.61 24.46
N ARG A 3 8.70 34.53 23.16
CA ARG A 3 7.89 34.10 22.01
C ARG A 3 8.69 34.26 20.70
N LEU A 4 8.48 33.28 19.81
CA LEU A 4 8.23 33.40 18.35
C LEU A 4 9.39 33.93 17.48
N ALA A 5 10.18 33.06 16.84
CA ALA A 5 9.82 32.28 15.65
C ALA A 5 9.42 33.17 14.46
N ALA A 6 10.43 33.72 13.79
CA ALA A 6 10.33 34.14 12.41
C ALA A 6 10.55 32.90 11.54
N LEU A 7 9.47 32.21 11.15
CA LEU A 7 9.53 31.14 10.16
C LEU A 7 8.50 31.41 9.06
N ALA A 8 9.05 31.72 7.88
CA ALA A 8 8.60 31.34 6.56
C ALA A 8 7.08 31.34 6.29
N LEU A 9 6.58 32.49 5.85
CA LEU A 9 5.41 32.57 4.97
C LEU A 9 5.90 32.69 3.53
N LEU A 10 6.29 31.56 2.95
CA LEU A 10 6.34 31.38 1.50
C LEU A 10 4.94 30.95 1.05
N PHE A 11 4.01 31.91 1.00
CA PHE A 11 2.81 31.75 0.19
C PHE A 11 3.23 31.91 -1.26
N ALA A 12 3.47 30.79 -1.95
CA ALA A 12 3.50 30.77 -3.40
C ALA A 12 2.06 30.97 -3.90
N PHE A 13 1.70 32.23 -4.13
CA PHE A 13 0.58 32.57 -4.99
C PHE A 13 0.90 32.09 -6.41
N ALA A 14 0.17 31.09 -6.90
CA ALA A 14 0.12 30.73 -8.31
C ALA A 14 -1.34 30.65 -8.80
N SER A 15 -2.14 31.68 -8.51
CA SER A 15 -3.49 31.83 -9.06
C SER A 15 -3.48 32.54 -10.42
N VAL A 16 -2.65 32.05 -11.34
CA VAL A 16 -2.71 32.30 -12.80
C VAL A 16 -2.10 31.07 -13.50
N GLY A 17 -2.75 29.91 -13.40
CA GLY A 17 -2.20 28.66 -13.92
C GLY A 17 -2.79 28.30 -15.27
N CYS A 18 -2.03 28.41 -16.36
CA CYS A 18 -2.36 27.69 -17.59
C CYS A 18 -2.55 26.21 -17.24
N ALA A 19 -3.60 25.57 -17.79
CA ALA A 19 -3.79 24.15 -17.65
C ALA A 19 -2.50 23.41 -18.07
N MET A 20 -2.06 22.50 -17.21
CA MET A 20 -0.85 21.74 -17.40
C MET A 20 -1.03 20.77 -18.58
N SER A 21 0.05 20.54 -19.35
CA SER A 21 0.04 19.49 -20.37
C SER A 21 0.10 18.11 -19.71
N ARG A 22 -0.45 17.09 -20.37
CA ARG A 22 -0.37 15.69 -19.91
C ARG A 22 1.06 15.24 -19.60
N GLU A 23 2.02 15.55 -20.46
CA GLU A 23 3.43 15.20 -20.25
C GLU A 23 4.00 15.81 -18.94
N SER A 24 3.55 17.01 -18.59
CA SER A 24 3.98 17.67 -17.35
C SER A 24 3.31 17.06 -16.11
N LEU A 25 2.05 16.59 -16.25
CA LEU A 25 1.38 15.80 -15.20
C LEU A 25 2.13 14.49 -14.97
N ASP A 26 2.39 13.72 -16.03
CA ASP A 26 3.08 12.42 -15.94
C ASP A 26 4.45 12.58 -15.25
N ARG A 27 5.17 13.67 -15.56
CA ARG A 27 6.45 14.02 -14.90
C ARG A 27 6.27 14.33 -13.42
N LEU A 28 5.29 15.15 -13.05
CA LEU A 28 5.02 15.49 -11.66
C LEU A 28 4.64 14.25 -10.84
N GLU A 29 3.78 13.39 -11.38
CA GLU A 29 3.37 12.15 -10.74
C GLU A 29 4.55 11.20 -10.53
N ALA A 30 5.44 11.08 -11.53
CA ALA A 30 6.68 10.31 -11.39
C ALA A 30 7.58 10.89 -10.29
N GLU A 31 7.80 12.19 -10.27
CA GLU A 31 8.62 12.85 -9.24
C GLU A 31 8.03 12.68 -7.82
N VAL A 32 6.71 12.81 -7.67
CA VAL A 32 6.01 12.57 -6.40
C VAL A 32 6.14 11.11 -5.98
N SER A 33 5.93 10.18 -6.92
CA SER A 33 6.10 8.73 -6.71
C SER A 33 7.52 8.38 -6.25
N GLU A 34 8.55 8.95 -6.88
CA GLU A 34 9.95 8.76 -6.47
C GLU A 34 10.22 9.28 -5.05
N ARG A 35 9.70 10.47 -4.70
CA ARG A 35 9.83 11.01 -3.34
C ARG A 35 9.13 10.12 -2.31
N ASN A 36 7.91 9.67 -2.61
CA ASN A 36 7.15 8.76 -1.77
C ASN A 36 7.88 7.41 -1.59
N ALA A 37 8.46 6.86 -2.66
CA ALA A 37 9.29 5.65 -2.60
C ALA A 37 10.53 5.84 -1.71
N ALA A 38 11.23 6.98 -1.83
CA ALA A 38 12.39 7.30 -1.00
C ALA A 38 12.03 7.41 0.49
N ARG A 39 10.88 8.01 0.82
CA ARG A 39 10.37 8.07 2.19
C ARG A 39 10.07 6.68 2.75
N ARG A 40 9.47 5.80 1.94
CA ARG A 40 9.24 4.40 2.30
C ARG A 40 10.54 3.67 2.62
N GLN A 41 11.56 3.83 1.76
CA GLN A 41 12.87 3.22 1.95
C GLN A 41 13.54 3.73 3.23
N THR A 42 13.44 5.03 3.49
CA THR A 42 13.97 5.65 4.71
C THR A 42 13.30 5.07 5.95
N ALA A 43 11.96 4.98 5.97
CA ALA A 43 11.21 4.39 7.07
C ALA A 43 11.60 2.91 7.31
N GLY A 44 11.82 2.13 6.23
CA GLY A 44 12.34 0.77 6.31
C GLY A 44 13.75 0.70 6.88
N ALA A 45 14.64 1.62 6.50
CA ALA A 45 16.01 1.69 7.01
C ALA A 45 16.06 2.10 8.50
N GLU A 46 15.18 2.98 8.94
CA GLU A 46 15.02 3.33 10.37
C GLU A 46 14.60 2.12 11.19
N LEU A 47 13.61 1.35 10.71
CA LEU A 47 13.19 0.11 11.35
C LEU A 47 14.36 -0.90 11.42
N ALA A 48 15.13 -1.03 10.34
CA ALA A 48 16.32 -1.87 10.34
C ALA A 48 17.37 -1.42 11.37
N ALA A 49 17.59 -0.10 11.50
CA ALA A 49 18.48 0.47 12.50
C ALA A 49 17.99 0.26 13.95
N GLU A 50 16.67 0.20 14.14
CA GLU A 50 16.04 -0.18 15.41
C GLU A 50 16.09 -1.70 15.68
N GLY A 51 16.63 -2.49 14.75
CA GLY A 51 16.83 -3.93 14.87
C GLY A 51 15.65 -4.77 14.39
N TYR A 52 14.70 -4.18 13.66
CA TYR A 52 13.64 -4.93 12.99
C TYR A 52 14.18 -5.52 11.68
N VAL A 53 13.90 -6.81 11.44
CA VAL A 53 14.36 -7.52 10.24
C VAL A 53 13.16 -8.03 9.46
N GLU A 54 13.16 -7.87 8.13
CA GLU A 54 12.07 -8.41 7.31
C GLU A 54 11.95 -9.94 7.45
N ALA A 55 10.73 -10.41 7.70
CA ALA A 55 10.45 -11.84 7.81
C ALA A 55 10.15 -12.45 6.44
N GLU A 56 11.14 -12.44 5.53
CA GLU A 56 10.98 -12.91 4.14
C GLU A 56 10.37 -14.32 4.02
N ALA A 57 10.72 -15.22 4.95
CA ALA A 57 10.17 -16.57 4.97
C ALA A 57 8.64 -16.60 5.14
N LEU A 58 8.10 -15.75 6.02
CA LEU A 58 6.65 -15.61 6.23
C LEU A 58 5.96 -14.99 5.01
N ARG A 59 6.64 -14.05 4.34
CA ARG A 59 6.10 -13.38 3.15
C ARG A 59 5.83 -14.40 2.05
N ARG A 60 6.74 -15.32 1.77
CA ARG A 60 6.65 -16.24 0.62
C ARG A 60 5.51 -17.26 0.68
N HIS A 61 4.91 -17.51 1.85
CA HIS A 61 3.99 -18.63 2.05
C HIS A 61 2.57 -18.19 2.48
N ALA A 62 1.98 -17.23 1.78
CA ALA A 62 0.57 -16.87 1.96
C ALA A 62 -0.36 -17.92 1.34
N VAL A 63 -1.31 -18.44 2.11
CA VAL A 63 -2.33 -19.40 1.69
C VAL A 63 -3.72 -18.98 2.20
N LEU A 64 -4.76 -19.41 1.48
CA LEU A 64 -6.15 -19.37 1.94
C LEU A 64 -6.52 -20.71 2.53
N ASP A 65 -7.41 -20.70 3.53
CA ASP A 65 -8.07 -21.93 3.94
C ASP A 65 -9.05 -22.43 2.85
N GLU A 66 -9.53 -23.66 3.02
CA GLU A 66 -10.39 -24.31 2.04
C GLU A 66 -11.74 -23.58 1.86
N ALA A 67 -12.33 -23.09 2.96
CA ALA A 67 -13.64 -22.43 2.92
C ALA A 67 -13.57 -21.07 2.22
N ASP A 68 -12.53 -20.28 2.50
CA ASP A 68 -12.29 -18.98 1.86
C ASP A 68 -11.86 -19.15 0.40
N ARG A 69 -11.15 -20.23 0.08
CA ARG A 69 -10.87 -20.61 -1.31
C ARG A 69 -12.15 -20.89 -2.10
N GLU A 70 -13.07 -21.67 -1.55
CA GLU A 70 -14.37 -21.95 -2.19
C GLU A 70 -15.18 -20.67 -2.42
N ARG A 71 -15.21 -19.77 -1.44
CA ARG A 71 -15.82 -18.43 -1.57
C ARG A 71 -15.18 -17.60 -2.69
N CYS A 72 -13.86 -17.66 -2.85
CA CYS A 72 -13.20 -16.99 -3.96
C CYS A 72 -13.47 -17.65 -5.31
N VAL A 73 -13.68 -18.97 -5.37
CA VAL A 73 -14.01 -19.69 -6.61
C VAL A 73 -15.45 -19.40 -7.05
N SER A 74 -16.41 -19.30 -6.12
CA SER A 74 -17.82 -19.03 -6.42
C SER A 74 -18.09 -17.64 -7.02
N ARG A 75 -17.10 -16.73 -6.97
CA ARG A 75 -17.22 -15.30 -7.32
C ARG A 75 -18.25 -14.53 -6.48
N GLU A 76 -18.73 -15.13 -5.40
CA GLU A 76 -19.57 -14.52 -4.39
C GLU A 76 -18.82 -14.63 -3.07
N PRO A 77 -17.80 -13.78 -2.86
CA PRO A 77 -16.92 -13.96 -1.73
C PRO A 77 -17.63 -13.61 -0.41
N GLY A 78 -18.81 -12.97 -0.43
CA GLY A 78 -19.60 -12.63 0.75
C GLY A 78 -19.03 -11.43 1.51
N GLU A 79 -19.62 -11.10 2.67
CA GLU A 79 -19.21 -9.93 3.49
C GLU A 79 -18.21 -10.25 4.59
N ALA A 80 -18.13 -11.51 5.02
CA ALA A 80 -17.26 -11.90 6.12
C ALA A 80 -15.77 -11.72 5.75
N PRO A 81 -14.90 -11.27 6.68
CA PRO A 81 -13.45 -11.30 6.45
C PRO A 81 -12.95 -12.70 6.10
N MET A 82 -11.88 -12.76 5.32
CA MET A 82 -11.20 -14.00 4.93
C MET A 82 -9.89 -14.15 5.70
N HIS A 83 -9.53 -15.40 6.01
CA HIS A 83 -8.31 -15.78 6.70
C HIS A 83 -7.18 -16.07 5.72
N ILE A 84 -6.04 -15.44 5.98
CA ILE A 84 -4.80 -15.62 5.23
C ILE A 84 -3.76 -16.16 6.19
N GLU A 85 -3.24 -17.35 5.94
CA GLU A 85 -2.13 -17.92 6.73
C GLU A 85 -0.81 -17.61 6.01
N LEU A 86 0.11 -16.97 6.73
CA LEU A 86 1.51 -16.81 6.38
C LEU A 86 2.31 -17.93 7.04
N ARG A 87 2.69 -18.95 6.27
CA ARG A 87 3.41 -20.10 6.82
C ARG A 87 4.88 -19.77 7.06
N GLY A 88 5.37 -20.18 8.22
CA GLY A 88 6.75 -20.03 8.66
C GLY A 88 6.85 -20.43 10.14
N GLU A 89 7.96 -20.13 10.78
CA GLU A 89 8.17 -20.46 12.20
C GLU A 89 8.38 -19.18 13.04
N PRO A 90 7.39 -18.73 13.84
CA PRO A 90 6.02 -19.28 13.98
C PRO A 90 5.09 -18.89 12.81
N PRO A 91 4.04 -19.67 12.53
CA PRO A 91 3.04 -19.30 11.53
C PRO A 91 2.23 -18.10 12.00
N LEU A 92 1.80 -17.26 11.06
CA LEU A 92 1.00 -16.08 11.36
C LEU A 92 -0.29 -16.11 10.54
N ALA A 93 -1.44 -15.98 11.19
CA ALA A 93 -2.70 -15.78 10.48
C ALA A 93 -2.98 -14.27 10.34
N LEU A 94 -3.81 -13.89 9.38
CA LEU A 94 -4.28 -12.53 9.12
C LEU A 94 -5.73 -12.62 8.65
N THR A 95 -6.46 -11.51 8.74
CA THR A 95 -7.80 -11.38 8.17
C THR A 95 -7.90 -10.15 7.30
N ALA A 96 -8.64 -10.27 6.20
CA ALA A 96 -8.78 -9.22 5.20
C ALA A 96 -10.16 -9.20 4.54
N PRO A 97 -10.58 -8.08 3.91
CA PRO A 97 -11.79 -8.00 3.13
C PRO A 97 -11.83 -9.03 1.99
N PRO A 98 -12.99 -9.65 1.78
CA PRO A 98 -13.15 -10.79 0.88
C PRO A 98 -12.81 -10.48 -0.58
N GLU A 99 -13.32 -9.36 -1.13
CA GLU A 99 -13.11 -9.00 -2.54
C GLU A 99 -11.62 -8.83 -2.88
N ALA A 100 -10.94 -7.99 -2.11
CA ALA A 100 -9.51 -7.73 -2.31
C ALA A 100 -8.65 -8.99 -2.11
N THR A 101 -9.02 -9.84 -1.15
CA THR A 101 -8.34 -11.12 -0.91
C THR A 101 -8.45 -12.04 -2.13
N CYS A 102 -9.65 -12.21 -2.66
CA CYS A 102 -9.86 -13.07 -3.82
C CYS A 102 -9.16 -12.55 -5.08
N ASP A 103 -9.19 -11.24 -5.32
CA ASP A 103 -8.54 -10.63 -6.48
C ASP A 103 -7.02 -10.80 -6.44
N PHE A 104 -6.41 -10.65 -5.26
CA PHE A 104 -5.00 -10.96 -5.06
C PHE A 104 -4.65 -12.41 -5.42
N PHE A 105 -5.36 -13.39 -4.85
CA PHE A 105 -5.04 -14.80 -5.07
C PHE A 105 -5.33 -15.26 -6.51
N ARG A 106 -6.36 -14.71 -7.17
CA ARG A 106 -6.63 -14.93 -8.60
C ARG A 106 -5.51 -14.37 -9.48
N GLY A 107 -5.06 -13.16 -9.19
CA GLY A 107 -3.95 -12.51 -9.90
C GLY A 107 -2.63 -13.27 -9.76
N ARG A 108 -2.33 -13.78 -8.55
CA ARG A 108 -1.11 -14.54 -8.23
C ARG A 108 -1.00 -15.85 -9.00
N THR A 109 -2.02 -16.69 -8.91
CA THR A 109 -1.92 -18.11 -9.30
C THR A 109 -2.47 -18.40 -10.68
N ARG A 110 -3.20 -17.47 -11.31
CA ARG A 110 -4.09 -17.70 -12.47
C ARG A 110 -5.16 -18.79 -12.25
N ALA A 111 -5.08 -19.57 -11.17
CA ALA A 111 -6.00 -20.63 -10.76
C ALA A 111 -6.02 -20.75 -9.22
N LEU A 112 -7.14 -20.36 -8.59
CA LEU A 112 -7.34 -20.43 -7.13
C LEU A 112 -7.23 -21.86 -6.55
N ALA A 113 -7.26 -22.90 -7.39
CA ALA A 113 -7.27 -24.28 -6.97
C ALA A 113 -5.98 -24.71 -6.24
N THR A 114 -4.84 -24.09 -6.53
CA THR A 114 -3.51 -24.46 -6.00
C THR A 114 -3.07 -23.62 -4.80
N VAL A 115 -3.93 -22.72 -4.30
CA VAL A 115 -3.59 -21.74 -3.25
C VAL A 115 -3.33 -22.37 -1.88
N SER A 116 -3.68 -23.65 -1.68
CA SER A 116 -3.41 -24.44 -0.48
C SER A 116 -1.94 -24.89 -0.36
N GLU A 117 -1.16 -24.81 -1.44
CA GLU A 117 0.26 -25.12 -1.46
C GLU A 117 1.11 -23.85 -1.53
N PRO A 118 2.13 -23.71 -0.67
CA PRO A 118 3.05 -22.59 -0.75
C PRO A 118 3.88 -22.69 -2.04
N SER A 119 3.96 -21.59 -2.78
CA SER A 119 4.84 -21.49 -3.94
C SER A 119 6.18 -20.86 -3.52
N ASN A 120 7.29 -21.53 -3.81
CA ASN A 120 8.63 -21.03 -3.51
C ASN A 120 9.11 -19.96 -4.52
N ASP A 121 8.45 -19.86 -5.68
CA ASP A 121 9.01 -19.20 -6.87
C ASP A 121 8.44 -17.79 -7.12
N GLN A 122 7.55 -17.29 -6.26
CA GLN A 122 7.02 -15.94 -6.39
C GLN A 122 7.19 -15.16 -5.09
N PRO A 123 7.97 -14.07 -5.08
CA PRO A 123 7.97 -13.16 -3.96
C PRO A 123 6.54 -12.66 -3.80
N VAL A 124 5.96 -12.84 -2.61
CA VAL A 124 4.75 -12.13 -2.23
C VAL A 124 5.15 -10.65 -2.10
N LEU A 125 5.07 -9.97 -3.23
CA LEU A 125 5.01 -8.52 -3.29
C LEU A 125 3.72 -8.15 -2.56
N HIS A 126 3.92 -7.67 -1.33
CA HIS A 126 2.95 -6.89 -0.57
C HIS A 126 1.54 -7.50 -0.47
N ALA A 127 1.41 -8.69 0.13
CA ALA A 127 0.09 -9.18 0.53
C ALA A 127 -0.62 -8.27 1.54
N VAL A 128 0.06 -7.26 2.09
CA VAL A 128 -0.53 -6.37 3.08
C VAL A 128 -0.25 -4.90 2.74
N PRO A 129 -1.29 -4.10 2.45
CA PRO A 129 -1.25 -2.64 2.41
C PRO A 129 -0.53 -2.14 3.63
N ASP A 130 0.52 -1.37 3.40
CA ASP A 130 1.21 -0.64 4.46
C ASP A 130 1.83 -1.51 5.56
N VAL A 131 1.66 -2.83 5.59
CA VAL A 131 2.13 -3.68 6.69
C VAL A 131 3.30 -4.56 6.27
N GLY A 132 4.49 -4.24 6.76
CA GLY A 132 5.64 -5.16 6.72
C GLY A 132 5.49 -6.25 7.78
N VAL A 133 5.73 -7.50 7.44
CA VAL A 133 5.93 -8.56 8.44
C VAL A 133 7.41 -8.56 8.81
N MET A 134 7.72 -8.21 10.05
CA MET A 134 9.10 -8.09 10.55
C MET A 134 9.31 -8.95 11.80
N ARG A 135 10.56 -9.24 12.12
CA ARG A 135 10.98 -9.73 13.44
C ARG A 135 11.54 -8.56 14.23
N ALA A 136 11.02 -8.34 15.43
CA ALA A 136 11.53 -7.36 16.38
C ALA A 136 12.87 -7.83 17.01
N PRO A 137 13.62 -6.93 17.68
CA PRO A 137 14.89 -7.27 18.33
C PRO A 137 14.80 -8.37 19.39
N ASP A 138 13.63 -8.54 20.00
CA ASP A 138 13.31 -9.60 20.98
C ASP A 138 12.97 -10.95 20.32
N GLY A 139 12.93 -11.02 18.98
CA GLY A 139 12.62 -12.19 18.18
C GLY A 139 11.13 -12.38 17.88
N GLU A 140 10.25 -11.52 18.42
CA GLU A 140 8.80 -11.56 18.16
C GLU A 140 8.49 -11.18 16.71
N VAL A 141 7.49 -11.83 16.10
CA VAL A 141 6.96 -11.41 14.80
C VAL A 141 6.02 -10.22 15.03
N VAL A 142 6.28 -9.12 14.33
CA VAL A 142 5.50 -7.89 14.42
C VAL A 142 4.96 -7.48 13.06
N LEU A 143 3.81 -6.82 13.10
CA LEU A 143 3.18 -6.23 11.93
C LEU A 143 3.45 -4.73 11.92
N VAL A 144 4.20 -4.27 10.93
CA VAL A 144 4.63 -2.87 10.84
C VAL A 144 3.79 -2.11 9.83
N ARG A 145 2.76 -1.39 10.30
CA ARG A 145 1.89 -0.53 9.49
C ARG A 145 2.58 0.81 9.18
N TYR A 146 2.57 1.25 7.92
CA TYR A 146 2.99 2.57 7.50
C TYR A 146 1.76 3.49 7.45
N ALA A 147 1.56 4.30 8.48
CA ALA A 147 0.49 5.28 8.49
C ALA A 147 0.90 6.48 7.64
N LEU A 148 0.23 6.68 6.51
CA LEU A 148 0.54 7.79 5.61
C LEU A 148 0.04 9.10 6.20
N ARG A 149 0.95 10.06 6.36
CA ARG A 149 0.65 11.42 6.76
C ARG A 149 0.83 12.34 5.57
N THR A 150 -0.26 12.87 5.04
CA THR A 150 -0.19 13.82 3.93
C THR A 150 0.51 15.10 4.38
N VAL A 151 1.65 15.40 3.77
CA VAL A 151 2.44 16.61 4.05
C VAL A 151 2.35 17.66 2.96
N ALA A 152 1.98 17.26 1.74
CA ALA A 152 1.69 18.18 0.65
C ALA A 152 0.72 17.54 -0.35
N THR A 153 -0.11 18.40 -0.94
CA THR A 153 -1.03 18.07 -2.03
C THR A 153 -0.72 18.97 -3.20
N HIS A 154 -0.46 18.37 -4.35
CA HIS A 154 -0.25 19.05 -5.63
C HIS A 154 -1.57 19.04 -6.39
N GLU A 155 -2.32 20.14 -6.30
CA GLU A 155 -3.54 20.33 -7.07
C GLU A 155 -3.19 20.80 -8.48
N VAL A 156 -3.59 20.03 -9.49
CA VAL A 156 -3.21 20.26 -10.89
C VAL A 156 -4.44 20.30 -11.77
N LEU A 157 -4.60 21.41 -12.48
CA LEU A 157 -5.55 21.52 -13.58
C LEU A 157 -4.87 21.08 -14.87
N VAL A 158 -5.44 20.11 -15.59
CA VAL A 158 -4.85 19.50 -16.79
C VAL A 158 -5.77 19.68 -17.98
N ASP A 159 -5.18 20.05 -19.13
CA ASP A 159 -5.93 20.20 -20.38
C ASP A 159 -6.21 18.83 -21.02
N MET A 160 -7.19 18.11 -20.49
CA MET A 160 -7.63 16.81 -21.01
C MET A 160 -9.12 16.55 -20.75
N ASP A 161 -9.68 15.57 -21.49
CA ASP A 161 -11.04 15.08 -21.29
C ASP A 161 -11.12 14.22 -20.02
N CYS A 162 -12.11 14.50 -19.16
CA CYS A 162 -12.28 13.83 -17.87
C CYS A 162 -12.52 12.32 -17.98
N ASP A 163 -13.13 11.86 -19.07
CA ASP A 163 -13.39 10.44 -19.35
C ASP A 163 -12.12 9.65 -19.70
N HIS A 164 -11.00 10.34 -19.97
CA HIS A 164 -9.74 9.76 -20.41
C HIS A 164 -8.61 9.95 -19.39
N MET A 165 -8.92 10.29 -18.14
CA MET A 165 -7.89 10.36 -17.09
C MET A 165 -7.19 8.99 -16.99
N PRO A 166 -5.87 8.92 -17.27
CA PRO A 166 -5.16 7.67 -17.17
C PRO A 166 -5.19 7.19 -15.71
N ARG A 167 -5.41 5.89 -15.53
CA ARG A 167 -5.04 5.24 -14.26
C ARG A 167 -3.52 5.20 -14.23
N VAL A 168 -2.90 6.15 -13.56
CA VAL A 168 -1.48 6.16 -13.27
C VAL A 168 -1.12 4.87 -12.56
N GLU A 169 0.11 4.40 -12.75
CA GLU A 169 0.63 3.35 -11.90
C GLU A 169 0.39 3.75 -10.43
N PRO A 170 -0.19 2.85 -9.63
CA PRO A 170 -0.53 3.18 -8.25
C PRO A 170 0.71 3.69 -7.53
N ASP A 171 0.60 4.86 -6.89
CA ASP A 171 1.70 5.45 -6.15
C ASP A 171 2.24 4.39 -5.19
N PRO A 172 3.56 4.17 -5.08
CA PRO A 172 4.16 3.08 -4.32
C PRO A 172 3.82 3.09 -2.82
N LEU A 173 3.31 4.20 -2.28
CA LEU A 173 2.69 4.31 -0.96
C LEU A 173 1.17 4.10 -0.99
N THR A 174 0.51 4.32 -2.12
CA THR A 174 -0.92 4.05 -2.31
C THR A 174 -1.19 2.68 -2.94
N LEU A 175 -2.40 2.20 -2.74
CA LEU A 175 -2.75 0.82 -3.01
C LEU A 175 -3.14 0.62 -4.47
N GLY A 176 -2.24 0.03 -5.24
CA GLY A 176 -2.62 -0.70 -6.43
C GLY A 176 -1.48 -1.61 -6.85
N GLY A 177 -1.83 -2.74 -7.46
CA GLY A 177 -0.84 -3.76 -7.84
C GLY A 177 -0.90 -5.03 -6.99
N GLY A 178 -2.09 -5.44 -6.54
CA GLY A 178 -2.31 -6.77 -5.96
C GLY A 178 -1.91 -6.86 -4.48
N GLN A 179 -2.53 -6.04 -3.64
CA GLN A 179 -2.34 -6.05 -2.18
C GLN A 179 -3.68 -6.32 -1.48
N VAL A 180 -3.66 -6.91 -0.27
CA VAL A 180 -4.87 -7.31 0.46
C VAL A 180 -4.98 -6.57 1.81
N PRO A 181 -5.93 -5.63 2.01
CA PRO A 181 -6.02 -4.83 3.23
C PRO A 181 -6.27 -5.69 4.45
N VAL A 182 -5.33 -5.75 5.40
CA VAL A 182 -5.53 -6.51 6.63
C VAL A 182 -6.41 -5.71 7.60
N VAL A 183 -7.50 -6.31 8.03
CA VAL A 183 -8.42 -5.77 9.03
C VAL A 183 -8.15 -6.27 10.45
N ALA A 184 -7.53 -7.44 10.62
CA ALA A 184 -7.01 -7.92 11.91
C ALA A 184 -5.95 -9.02 11.75
N ALA A 185 -5.04 -9.15 12.73
CA ALA A 185 -4.09 -10.26 12.84
C ALA A 185 -4.31 -11.04 14.16
N PRO A 186 -4.30 -12.40 14.19
CA PRO A 186 -4.67 -13.16 15.39
C PRO A 186 -3.60 -13.24 16.49
N GLU A 187 -4.14 -13.38 17.71
CA GLU A 187 -3.65 -13.46 19.09
C GLU A 187 -2.27 -12.93 19.55
N ARG A 188 -1.18 -12.97 18.76
CA ARG A 188 0.15 -12.41 19.18
C ARG A 188 1.07 -12.03 18.02
N PRO A 189 0.73 -11.00 17.24
CA PRO A 189 1.80 -10.11 16.79
C PRO A 189 1.54 -8.71 17.31
N ARG A 190 2.55 -8.13 17.97
CA ARG A 190 2.55 -6.69 18.24
C ARG A 190 2.42 -5.92 16.92
N GLU A 191 1.46 -5.02 16.85
CA GLU A 191 1.40 -4.04 15.76
C GLU A 191 2.31 -2.85 16.09
N LEU A 192 3.14 -2.46 15.14
CA LEU A 192 3.93 -1.23 15.17
C LEU A 192 3.40 -0.33 14.05
N THR A 193 3.06 0.91 14.38
CA THR A 193 2.73 1.91 13.37
C THR A 193 3.91 2.86 13.19
N ARG A 194 4.34 3.06 11.94
CA ARG A 194 5.36 4.03 11.53
C ARG A 194 4.69 5.07 10.66
N GLU A 195 4.69 6.33 11.09
CA GLU A 195 4.22 7.40 10.22
C GLU A 195 5.20 7.60 9.06
N VAL A 196 4.67 7.74 7.84
CA VAL A 196 5.45 8.06 6.64
C VAL A 196 4.82 9.26 5.98
N ASP A 197 5.63 10.28 5.74
CA ASP A 197 5.19 11.45 5.00
C ASP A 197 4.76 11.05 3.58
N HIS A 198 3.67 11.64 3.11
CA HIS A 198 3.05 11.30 1.84
C HIS A 198 2.72 12.57 1.07
N GLU A 199 3.09 12.59 -0.20
CA GLU A 199 2.67 13.62 -1.16
C GLU A 199 1.59 13.07 -2.08
N LEU A 200 0.53 13.86 -2.29
CA LEU A 200 -0.58 13.53 -3.18
C LEU A 200 -0.55 14.41 -4.43
N VAL A 201 -0.94 13.85 -5.57
CA VAL A 201 -1.32 14.61 -6.77
C VAL A 201 -2.83 14.52 -6.92
N GLN A 202 -3.51 15.65 -6.95
CA GLN A 202 -4.94 15.74 -7.21
C GLN A 202 -5.16 16.40 -8.56
N VAL A 203 -5.83 15.69 -9.46
CA VAL A 203 -5.99 16.11 -10.85
C VAL A 203 -7.42 16.58 -11.09
N GLU A 204 -7.55 17.78 -11.63
CA GLU A 204 -8.79 18.31 -12.19
C GLU A 204 -8.61 18.49 -13.71
N CYS A 205 -9.60 18.06 -14.49
CA CYS A 205 -9.61 18.15 -15.95
C CYS A 205 -10.41 19.39 -16.40
N THR A 206 -10.00 20.02 -17.50
CA THR A 206 -10.69 21.22 -18.03
C THR A 206 -11.83 20.92 -18.99
N ARG A 207 -11.92 19.70 -19.55
CA ARG A 207 -12.89 19.36 -20.60
C ARG A 207 -13.89 18.31 -20.12
N ASN A 208 -15.09 18.79 -19.77
CA ASN A 208 -16.26 17.96 -19.58
C ASN A 208 -16.92 17.72 -20.94
N THR A 209 -16.87 16.48 -21.44
CA THR A 209 -17.73 16.02 -22.54
C THR A 209 -19.14 15.80 -22.00
N TYR A 210 -20.06 16.74 -22.28
CA TYR A 210 -21.50 16.57 -22.09
C TYR A 210 -22.14 15.86 -23.29
#